data_AF-A0A259DBW4-F1
#
_entry.id   AF-A0A259DBW4-F1
#
_cell.length_a   1.000
_cell.length_b   1.000
_cell.length_c   1.000
_cell.angle_alpha   90.00
_cell.angle_beta   90.00
_cell.angle_gamma   90.00
#
_symmetry.space_group_name_H-M   'P 1'
#
loop_
_entity.id
_entity.type
_entity.pdbx_description
1 polymer ?
#
loop_
_entity_poly.entity_id
_entity_poly.type
_entity_poly.pdbx_seq_one_letter_code
_entity_poly.pdbx_strand_id
1 'polypeptide(L)'
;LLYPANTITPTRALEIAIEGETYEYTEMYPTFRKTAVDEGNEAAVVEIDEQIAESKEHAEQFQAMLAKAAKRFAALANVEERHANHYKKALEKAKEFAAV
;
A
#
# COMPACT_ATOMS: atom_id res chain seq x y z
N LEU A 1 -14.60 13.28 -1.71
CA LEU A 1 -13.94 12.11 -1.11
C LEU A 1 -12.92 12.61 -0.09
N LEU A 2 -12.73 11.90 1.02
CA LEU A 2 -11.71 12.22 2.04
C LEU A 2 -10.30 12.32 1.45
N TYR A 3 -10.03 11.53 0.41
CA TYR A 3 -8.81 11.63 -0.39
C TYR A 3 -9.15 12.01 -1.84
N PRO A 4 -8.62 13.13 -2.37
CA PRO A 4 -8.73 13.47 -3.78
C PRO A 4 -8.10 12.40 -4.68
N ALA A 5 -8.75 12.08 -5.81
CA ALA A 5 -8.32 11.00 -6.70
C ALA A 5 -6.89 11.20 -7.26
N ASN A 6 -6.47 12.44 -7.49
CA ASN A 6 -5.13 12.79 -7.96
C ASN A 6 -4.04 12.72 -6.87
N THR A 7 -4.41 12.47 -5.61
CA THR A 7 -3.47 12.37 -4.49
C THR A 7 -3.22 10.93 -4.03
N ILE A 8 -4.01 9.97 -4.51
CA ILE A 8 -3.88 8.56 -4.15
C ILE A 8 -3.06 7.82 -5.20
N THR A 9 -1.79 7.60 -4.88
CA THR A 9 -0.95 6.62 -5.58
C THR A 9 -1.21 5.21 -5.02
N PRO A 10 -0.88 4.14 -5.76
CA PRO A 10 -0.98 2.77 -5.22
C PRO A 10 -0.19 2.58 -3.92
N THR A 11 0.99 3.21 -3.80
CA THR A 11 1.77 3.23 -2.57
C THR A 11 1.00 3.88 -1.43
N ARG A 12 0.44 5.08 -1.64
CA ARG A 12 -0.30 5.78 -0.59
C ARG A 12 -1.57 5.04 -0.18
N ALA A 13 -2.23 4.37 -1.11
CA ALA A 13 -3.39 3.52 -0.79
C ALA A 13 -3.01 2.37 0.16
N LEU A 14 -1.89 1.69 -0.11
CA LEU A 14 -1.39 0.62 0.76
C LEU A 14 -0.95 1.14 2.12
N GLU A 15 -0.28 2.31 2.18
CA GLU A 15 0.09 2.95 3.45
C GLU A 15 -1.14 3.28 4.30
N ILE A 16 -2.18 3.86 3.70
CA ILE A 16 -3.44 4.17 4.40
C ILE A 16 -4.10 2.89 4.92
N ALA A 17 -4.10 1.81 4.13
CA ALA A 17 -4.64 0.53 4.58
C ALA A 17 -3.85 -0.04 5.77
N ILE A 18 -2.51 -0.01 5.71
CA ILE A 18 -1.66 -0.44 6.83
C ILE A 18 -1.90 0.42 8.07
N GLU A 19 -1.96 1.75 7.93
CA GLU A 19 -2.25 2.69 9.01
C GLU A 19 -3.63 2.39 9.64
N GLY A 20 -4.65 2.15 8.83
CA GLY A 20 -6.00 1.80 9.25
C GLY A 20 -6.03 0.50 10.05
N GLU A 21 -5.60 -0.60 9.43
CA GLU A 21 -5.58 -1.92 10.09
C GLU A 21 -4.74 -1.89 11.39
N THR A 22 -3.60 -1.20 11.38
CA THR A 22 -2.77 -1.04 12.60
C THR A 22 -3.56 -0.37 13.72
N TYR A 23 -4.21 0.75 13.43
CA TYR A 23 -5.05 1.43 14.41
C TYR A 23 -6.19 0.54 14.90
N GLU A 24 -6.80 -0.24 14.00
CA GLU A 24 -7.88 -1.15 14.32
C GLU A 24 -7.45 -2.23 15.33
N TYR A 25 -6.37 -2.96 15.06
CA TYR A 25 -5.94 -4.05 15.95
C TYR A 25 -5.15 -3.58 17.19
N THR A 26 -4.54 -2.38 17.21
CA THR A 26 -3.79 -1.89 18.38
C THR A 26 -4.60 -0.99 19.31
N GLU A 27 -5.57 -0.24 18.79
CA GLU A 27 -6.28 0.79 19.56
C GLU A 27 -7.80 0.61 19.54
N MET A 28 -8.41 0.56 18.35
CA MET A 28 -9.86 0.63 18.19
C MET A 28 -10.57 -0.60 18.76
N TYR A 29 -10.28 -1.80 18.22
CA TYR A 29 -10.91 -3.02 18.69
C TYR A 29 -10.55 -3.36 20.14
N PRO A 30 -9.31 -3.17 20.63
CA PRO A 30 -9.01 -3.30 22.05
C PRO A 30 -9.89 -2.42 22.96
N THR A 31 -10.19 -1.19 22.53
CA THR A 31 -11.09 -0.28 23.26
C THR A 31 -12.54 -0.79 23.25
N PHE A 32 -13.03 -1.27 22.10
CA PHE A 32 -14.36 -1.86 22.00
C PHE A 32 -14.48 -3.14 22.82
N ARG A 33 -13.45 -3.99 22.79
CA ARG A 33 -13.38 -5.21 23.59
C ARG A 33 -13.49 -4.90 25.08
N LYS A 34 -12.75 -3.89 25.56
CA LYS A 34 -12.85 -3.44 26.95
C LYS A 34 -14.29 -3.04 27.30
N THR A 35 -14.94 -2.29 26.43
CA THR A 35 -16.34 -1.87 26.63
C THR A 35 -17.27 -3.08 26.68
N ALA A 36 -17.12 -4.05 25.76
CA ALA A 36 -17.92 -5.27 25.74
C ALA A 36 -17.75 -6.12 27.01
N VAL A 37 -16.53 -6.18 27.56
CA VAL A 37 -16.27 -6.82 28.86
C VAL A 37 -16.97 -6.07 29.99
N ASP A 38 -16.83 -4.73 30.04
CA ASP A 38 -17.43 -3.89 31.08
C ASP A 38 -18.98 -3.96 31.04
N GLU A 39 -19.58 -4.22 29.87
CA GLU A 39 -21.02 -4.42 29.67
C GLU A 39 -21.49 -5.89 29.84
N GLY A 40 -20.57 -6.84 30.02
CA GLY A 40 -20.89 -8.27 30.15
C GLY A 40 -21.40 -8.93 28.87
N ASN A 41 -21.06 -8.39 27.69
CA ASN A 41 -21.48 -8.90 26.40
C ASN A 41 -20.45 -9.87 25.81
N GLU A 42 -20.53 -11.14 26.23
CA GLU A 42 -19.57 -12.18 25.82
C GLU A 42 -19.54 -12.42 24.30
N ALA A 43 -20.70 -12.34 23.62
CA ALA A 43 -20.77 -12.53 22.17
C ALA A 43 -19.98 -11.44 21.42
N ALA A 44 -20.08 -10.19 21.88
CA ALA A 44 -19.30 -9.09 21.32
C ALA A 44 -17.80 -9.25 21.60
N VAL A 45 -17.40 -9.76 22.78
CA VAL A 45 -15.98 -10.01 23.08
C VAL A 45 -15.38 -11.01 22.08
N VAL A 46 -16.08 -12.10 21.78
CA VAL A 46 -15.61 -13.12 20.83
C VAL A 46 -15.47 -12.54 19.42
N GLU A 47 -16.49 -11.86 18.91
CA GLU A 47 -16.44 -11.21 17.60
C GLU A 47 -15.28 -10.20 17.52
N ILE A 48 -15.10 -9.37 18.55
CA ILE A 48 -14.04 -8.36 18.55
C ILE A 48 -12.65 -9.01 18.62
N ASP A 49 -12.49 -10.12 19.34
CA ASP A 49 -11.24 -10.89 19.35
C ASP A 49 -10.89 -11.44 17.95
N GLU A 50 -11.88 -11.87 17.18
CA GLU A 50 -11.70 -12.28 15.77
C GLU A 50 -11.30 -11.08 14.89
N GLN A 51 -11.97 -9.94 15.06
CA GLN A 51 -11.64 -8.71 14.31
C GLN A 51 -10.22 -8.20 14.59
N ILE A 52 -9.73 -8.29 15.84
CA ILE A 52 -8.33 -7.96 16.18
C ILE A 52 -7.36 -8.87 15.42
N ALA A 53 -7.65 -10.17 15.38
CA ALA A 53 -6.81 -11.14 14.71
C ALA A 53 -6.80 -10.93 13.19
N GLU A 54 -7.97 -10.74 12.58
CA GLU A 54 -8.13 -10.49 11.14
C GLU A 54 -7.43 -9.18 10.72
N SER A 55 -7.65 -8.10 11.46
CA SER A 55 -7.03 -6.80 11.14
C SER A 55 -5.50 -6.85 11.25
N LYS A 56 -4.96 -7.58 12.22
CA LYS A 56 -3.51 -7.84 12.29
C LYS A 56 -3.01 -8.60 11.06
N GLU A 57 -3.73 -9.63 10.62
CA GLU A 57 -3.38 -10.38 9.41
C GLU A 57 -3.40 -9.47 8.17
N HIS A 58 -4.43 -8.63 8.02
CA HIS A 58 -4.52 -7.67 6.93
C HIS A 58 -3.35 -6.68 6.91
N ALA A 59 -2.97 -6.11 8.06
CA ALA A 59 -1.81 -5.23 8.15
C ALA A 59 -0.53 -5.91 7.64
N GLU A 60 -0.28 -7.16 8.05
CA GLU A 60 0.87 -7.95 7.59
C GLU A 60 0.81 -8.22 6.07
N GLN A 61 -0.36 -8.58 5.55
CA GLN A 61 -0.57 -8.81 4.12
C GLN A 61 -0.34 -7.54 3.28
N PHE A 62 -0.85 -6.38 3.73
CA PHE A 62 -0.63 -5.11 3.03
C PHE A 62 0.83 -4.67 3.06
N GLN A 63 1.53 -4.86 4.19
CA GLN A 63 2.98 -4.61 4.28
C GLN A 63 3.75 -5.49 3.28
N ALA A 64 3.41 -6.77 3.19
CA ALA A 64 4.03 -7.67 2.22
C ALA A 64 3.76 -7.24 0.77
N MET A 65 2.54 -6.78 0.47
CA MET A 65 2.18 -6.26 -0.84
C MET A 65 2.95 -4.99 -1.18
N LEU A 66 3.09 -4.06 -0.23
CA LEU A 66 3.84 -2.82 -0.39
C LEU A 66 5.31 -3.10 -0.71
N ALA A 67 5.95 -4.00 0.03
CA ALA A 67 7.33 -4.41 -0.23
C ALA A 67 7.51 -5.01 -1.64
N LYS A 68 6.56 -5.86 -2.06
CA LYS A 68 6.55 -6.46 -3.39
C LYS A 68 6.35 -5.42 -4.50
N ALA A 69 5.44 -4.47 -4.28
CA ALA A 69 5.17 -3.38 -5.21
C ALA A 69 6.41 -2.50 -5.38
N ALA A 70 7.05 -2.09 -4.27
CA ALA A 70 8.29 -1.29 -4.31
C ALA A 70 9.38 -1.96 -5.15
N LYS A 71 9.61 -3.27 -4.94
CA LYS A 71 10.59 -4.03 -5.73
C LYS A 71 10.26 -4.06 -7.22
N ARG A 72 8.98 -4.24 -7.57
CA ARG A 72 8.52 -4.28 -8.97
C ARG A 72 8.65 -2.93 -9.65
N PHE A 73 8.24 -1.85 -8.99
CA PHE A 73 8.36 -0.50 -9.54
C PHE A 73 9.82 -0.07 -9.71
N ALA A 74 10.70 -0.41 -8.77
CA ALA A 74 12.14 -0.17 -8.93
C ALA A 74 12.72 -0.91 -10.13
N ALA A 75 12.34 -2.18 -10.34
CA ALA A 75 12.77 -2.94 -11.52
C ALA A 75 12.25 -2.31 -12.82
N LEU A 76 10.99 -1.90 -12.86
CA LEU A 76 10.39 -1.27 -14.03
C LEU A 76 11.04 0.08 -14.36
N ALA A 77 11.33 0.91 -13.35
CA ALA A 77 12.02 2.19 -13.54
C ALA A 77 13.37 2.03 -14.25
N ASN A 78 14.16 1.02 -13.86
CA ASN A 78 15.43 0.72 -14.51
C ASN A 78 15.27 0.27 -15.98
N VAL A 79 14.20 -0.47 -16.29
CA VAL A 79 13.90 -0.91 -17.67
C VAL A 79 13.50 0.30 -18.52
N GLU A 80 12.61 1.14 -18.00
CA GLU A 80 12.16 2.35 -18.70
C GLU A 80 13.31 3.35 -18.92
N GLU A 81 14.24 3.47 -17.98
CA GLU A 81 15.44 4.28 -18.17
C GLU A 81 16.29 3.75 -19.34
N ARG A 82 16.48 2.43 -19.44
CA ARG A 82 17.21 1.81 -20.55
C ARG A 82 16.52 2.09 -21.89
N HIS A 83 15.20 1.93 -21.95
CA HIS A 83 14.41 2.25 -23.13
C HIS A 83 14.55 3.72 -23.52
N ALA A 84 14.39 4.64 -22.58
CA ALA A 84 14.55 6.08 -22.82
C ALA A 84 15.94 6.41 -23.36
N ASN A 85 17.00 5.80 -22.80
CA ASN A 85 18.36 6.00 -23.27
C ASN A 85 18.60 5.42 -24.67
N HIS A 86 17.97 4.30 -25.03
CA HIS A 86 18.02 3.78 -26.40
C HIS A 86 17.32 4.72 -27.39
N TYR A 87 16.14 5.25 -27.04
CA TYR A 87 15.44 6.21 -27.88
C TYR A 87 16.24 7.50 -28.08
N LYS A 88 16.87 8.04 -27.02
CA LYS A 88 17.78 9.19 -27.13
C LYS A 88 18.91 8.91 -28.12
N LYS A 89 19.59 7.76 -27.99
CA LYS A 89 20.69 7.38 -28.90
C LYS A 89 20.22 7.25 -30.36
N ALA A 90 19.05 6.65 -30.59
CA ALA A 90 18.49 6.52 -31.93
C ALA A 90 18.13 7.88 -32.54
N LEU A 91 17.56 8.78 -31.73
CA LEU A 91 17.24 10.14 -32.13
C LEU A 91 18.51 10.92 -32.52
N GLU A 92 19.59 10.84 -31.74
CA GLU A 92 20.84 11.51 -32.08
C GLU A 92 21.42 10.99 -33.42
N LYS A 93 21.42 9.67 -33.63
CA LYS A 93 21.83 9.09 -34.93
C LYS A 93 20.97 9.56 -36.11
N ALA A 94 19.66 9.68 -35.91
CA ALA A 94 18.76 10.15 -36.96
C ALA A 94 19.01 11.62 -37.30
N LYS A 95 19.32 12.46 -36.30
CA LYS A 95 19.72 13.86 -36.50
C LYS A 95 21.04 13.97 -37.25
N GLU A 96 22.05 13.17 -36.87
CA GLU A 96 23.33 13.11 -37.58
C GLU A 96 23.15 12.75 -39.05
N PHE A 97 22.34 11.72 -39.35
CA PHE A 97 22.04 11.34 -40.73
C PHE A 97 21.33 12.43 -41.52
N ALA A 98 20.37 13.15 -40.90
CA ALA A 98 19.62 14.23 -41.57
C ALA A 98 20.44 15.52 -41.78
N ALA A 99 21.59 15.66 -41.13
CA ALA A 99 22.48 16.81 -41.25
C ALA A 99 23.55 16.65 -42.34
N VAL A 100 23.61 15.48 -43.00
CA VAL A 100 24.49 15.14 -44.14
C VAL A 100 23.72 15.30 -45.44
#